data_AF-A0A9E5VBN0-F1
#
_entry.id   AF-A0A9E5VBN0-F1
#
_cell.length_a   1.000
_cell.length_b   1.000
_cell.length_c   1.000
_cell.angle_alpha   90.00
_cell.angle_beta   90.00
_cell.angle_gamma   90.00
#
_symmetry.space_group_name_H-M   'P 1'
#
loop_
_entity.id
_entity.type
_entity.pdbx_description
1 polymer ?
#
loop_
_entity_poly.entity_id
_entity_poly.type
_entity_poly.pdbx_seq_one_letter_code
_entity_poly.pdbx_strand_id
1 'polypeptide(L)'
;MIKQKIKGRFLFAILLTVSGLLLASCTRMGHAIDPGDWGFESCVIYDAMGGSINTREKRETYYLPNSYLFEPAGTTNMLIKPVRDGYILAGWYTAKSDIVDEKGQIVGYDFRAEDRWDFVQDRVQGDMTLYARWIPHARVDYVDAASKTVLFSKNVTTRSTIQPLSPAAEQLVTPGGQSLYGYFADESCTTPYAFDDYQHAELIPDHGDIFSRLQKEFPEYIETIDFVPPEESSEDNPVERNPDLYMNELGYAYTTSDPEVRAMIRSRTDQIIEDSINHYVENSTERVVYLKFIEGNYLRVCDVEDLRQGNSYGFSGQTAAGRQLDGYIIESDLDFAGKTIFPAEQFSGRILGNGHKLSNINIGLSSRKIDPDTSKQTALFLSLESAQLENLIFENISLTINVNSGIRVTAAVLAVKAANTTMQNVTFDGITINTGRGDDGQARYEIYDLFPTRSDNQLIDVTGSRVKITASDTARITHYFPVEAPPVAEMPASTDQP
;
A
#
# COMPACT_ATOMS: atom_id res chain seq x y z
N MET A 1 16.88 38.01 -82.44
CA MET A 1 16.76 36.60 -82.00
C MET A 1 17.85 36.26 -80.97
N ILE A 2 17.84 36.94 -79.82
CA ILE A 2 18.86 36.82 -78.76
C ILE A 2 18.14 36.39 -77.49
N LYS A 3 17.74 35.11 -77.39
CA LYS A 3 17.17 34.56 -76.14
C LYS A 3 17.39 33.05 -75.92
N GLN A 4 18.24 32.40 -76.71
CA GLN A 4 18.47 30.94 -76.60
C GLN A 4 19.95 30.49 -76.44
N LYS A 5 20.94 31.39 -76.40
CA LYS A 5 22.37 31.03 -76.19
C LYS A 5 22.91 31.30 -74.77
N ILE A 6 22.11 31.85 -73.85
CA ILE A 6 22.57 32.23 -72.50
C ILE A 6 22.33 31.12 -71.46
N LYS A 7 21.40 30.17 -71.70
CA LYS A 7 21.11 29.09 -70.75
C LYS A 7 22.13 27.95 -70.71
N GLY A 8 22.94 27.77 -71.76
CA GLY A 8 23.96 26.70 -71.81
C GLY A 8 25.31 27.03 -71.15
N ARG A 9 25.66 28.32 -71.02
CA ARG A 9 26.92 28.76 -70.38
C ARG A 9 26.80 29.00 -68.88
N PHE A 10 25.60 29.31 -68.38
CA PHE A 10 25.36 29.45 -66.94
C PHE A 10 25.26 28.10 -66.21
N LEU A 11 24.74 27.06 -66.85
CA LEU A 11 24.66 25.71 -66.25
C LEU A 11 26.05 25.04 -66.14
N PHE A 12 26.96 25.31 -67.08
CA PHE A 12 28.33 24.75 -67.06
C PHE A 12 29.25 25.47 -66.07
N ALA A 13 29.01 26.76 -65.78
CA ALA A 13 29.79 27.53 -64.79
C ALA A 13 29.39 27.19 -63.34
N ILE A 14 28.13 26.80 -63.10
CA ILE A 14 27.66 26.34 -61.78
C ILE A 14 28.13 24.89 -61.50
N LEU A 15 28.22 24.03 -62.51
CA LEU A 15 28.73 22.66 -62.32
C LEU A 15 30.25 22.61 -62.05
N LEU A 16 31.02 23.55 -62.61
CA LEU A 16 32.48 23.66 -62.38
C LEU A 16 32.86 24.33 -61.05
N THR A 17 31.98 25.18 -60.49
CA THR A 17 32.19 25.78 -59.16
C THR A 17 31.81 24.83 -58.03
N VAL A 18 30.80 23.96 -58.23
CA VAL A 18 30.49 22.88 -57.27
C VAL A 18 31.54 21.75 -57.29
N SER A 19 32.18 21.45 -58.43
CA SER A 19 33.27 20.45 -58.48
C SER A 19 34.62 20.96 -57.98
N GLY A 20 34.85 22.28 -57.92
CA GLY A 20 36.06 22.88 -57.33
C GLY A 20 36.00 22.99 -55.79
N LEU A 21 34.80 23.16 -55.23
CA LEU A 21 34.56 23.18 -53.78
C LEU A 21 34.54 21.78 -53.14
N LEU A 22 34.35 20.72 -53.92
CA LEU A 22 34.42 19.33 -53.42
C LEU A 22 35.84 18.71 -53.47
N LEU A 23 36.84 19.42 -54.00
CA LEU A 23 38.23 18.93 -54.04
C LEU A 23 39.20 19.72 -53.13
N ALA A 24 38.74 20.77 -52.45
CA ALA A 24 39.52 21.45 -51.41
C ALA A 24 39.26 20.89 -49.99
N SER A 25 38.41 19.86 -49.86
CA SER A 25 38.07 19.24 -48.56
C SER A 25 38.86 17.95 -48.27
N CYS A 26 39.94 17.68 -49.01
CA CYS A 26 40.79 16.51 -48.80
C CYS A 26 42.27 16.89 -48.67
N THR A 27 42.60 17.89 -47.86
CA THR A 27 43.97 18.08 -47.34
C THR A 27 43.96 18.56 -45.89
N ARG A 28 43.23 17.85 -45.02
CA ARG A 28 43.56 17.66 -43.59
C ARG A 28 43.00 16.30 -43.12
N MET A 29 43.26 15.23 -43.88
CA MET A 29 43.13 13.87 -43.36
C MET A 29 44.36 13.60 -42.48
N GLY A 30 44.15 13.49 -41.17
CA GLY A 30 45.19 13.01 -40.25
C GLY A 30 45.41 13.78 -38.95
N HIS A 31 44.53 14.70 -38.55
CA HIS A 31 44.38 15.04 -37.13
C HIS A 31 43.05 14.49 -36.67
N ALA A 32 43.07 13.62 -35.65
CA ALA A 32 41.89 13.49 -34.81
C ALA A 32 41.54 14.91 -34.37
N ILE A 33 40.29 15.33 -34.56
CA ILE A 33 39.84 16.63 -34.05
C ILE A 33 40.04 16.55 -32.54
N ASP A 34 41.05 17.24 -32.03
CA ASP A 34 41.27 17.38 -30.60
C ASP A 34 40.25 18.42 -30.11
N PRO A 35 39.35 18.09 -29.18
CA PRO A 35 38.45 19.07 -28.57
C PRO A 35 39.18 20.30 -28.01
N GLY A 36 40.46 20.14 -27.63
CA GLY A 36 41.35 21.24 -27.25
C GLY A 36 41.56 22.28 -28.36
N ASP A 37 41.53 21.90 -29.63
CA ASP A 37 41.63 22.83 -30.77
C ASP A 37 40.44 23.81 -30.84
N TRP A 38 39.33 23.48 -30.16
CA TRP A 38 38.11 24.29 -30.06
C TRP A 38 37.91 24.94 -28.68
N GLY A 39 38.93 24.87 -27.81
CA GLY A 39 38.92 25.45 -26.46
C GLY A 39 38.29 24.57 -25.38
N PHE A 40 37.86 23.34 -25.71
CA PHE A 40 37.31 22.39 -24.75
C PHE A 40 38.45 21.64 -24.03
N GLU A 41 39.15 22.36 -23.17
CA GLU A 41 40.39 21.90 -22.53
C GLU A 41 40.16 21.03 -21.29
N SER A 42 38.97 21.03 -20.70
CA SER A 42 38.68 20.27 -19.47
C SER A 42 37.97 18.95 -19.77
N CYS A 43 38.61 17.83 -19.42
CA CYS A 43 38.05 16.49 -19.54
C CYS A 43 37.25 16.13 -18.28
N VAL A 44 35.95 15.90 -18.44
CA VAL A 44 35.06 15.47 -17.35
C VAL A 44 34.63 14.03 -17.59
N ILE A 45 34.89 13.20 -16.57
CA ILE A 45 34.56 11.78 -16.56
C ILE A 45 33.34 11.55 -15.68
N TYR A 46 32.24 11.11 -16.25
CA TYR A 46 31.11 10.57 -15.51
C TYR A 46 31.34 9.08 -15.27
N ASP A 47 31.68 8.72 -14.04
CA ASP A 47 31.85 7.34 -13.60
C ASP A 47 30.54 6.83 -12.96
N ALA A 48 29.86 5.91 -13.65
CA ALA A 48 28.60 5.35 -13.20
C ALA A 48 28.75 4.34 -12.06
N MET A 49 29.96 4.01 -11.59
CA MET A 49 30.21 3.23 -10.37
C MET A 49 29.36 1.94 -10.28
N GLY A 50 29.52 1.04 -11.25
CA GLY A 50 28.73 -0.20 -11.39
C GLY A 50 27.36 -0.04 -12.05
N GLY A 51 26.94 1.19 -12.37
CA GLY A 51 25.82 1.48 -13.28
C GLY A 51 26.27 1.63 -14.74
N SER A 52 25.37 2.08 -15.60
CA SER A 52 25.71 2.39 -17.00
C SER A 52 25.03 3.66 -17.52
N ILE A 53 25.77 4.42 -18.33
CA ILE A 53 25.31 5.58 -19.10
C ILE A 53 25.46 5.22 -20.57
N ASN A 54 24.36 5.16 -21.34
CA ASN A 54 24.39 4.75 -22.75
C ASN A 54 25.18 3.45 -22.96
N THR A 55 25.00 2.44 -22.09
CA THR A 55 25.72 1.14 -22.05
C THR A 55 27.18 1.15 -21.60
N ARG A 56 27.74 2.31 -21.21
CA ARG A 56 29.12 2.42 -20.71
C ARG A 56 29.15 2.74 -19.24
N GLU A 57 30.11 2.17 -18.51
CA GLU A 57 30.33 2.51 -17.09
C GLU A 57 30.93 3.92 -16.94
N LYS A 58 31.82 4.32 -17.86
CA LYS A 58 32.44 5.65 -17.86
C LYS A 58 32.13 6.42 -19.13
N ARG A 59 31.86 7.71 -19.00
CA ARG A 59 31.66 8.64 -20.11
C ARG A 59 32.57 9.83 -19.97
N GLU A 60 33.43 10.01 -20.96
CA GLU A 60 34.32 11.15 -21.06
C GLU A 60 33.71 12.18 -21.99
N THR A 61 33.75 13.44 -21.56
CA THR A 61 33.23 14.59 -22.30
C THR A 61 34.08 15.81 -22.02
N TYR A 62 34.24 16.66 -23.04
CA TYR A 62 35.10 17.82 -22.96
C TYR A 62 34.27 19.09 -22.83
N TYR A 63 34.66 19.96 -21.91
CA TYR A 63 33.98 21.20 -21.58
C TYR A 63 34.94 22.39 -21.64
N LEU A 64 34.37 23.58 -21.82
CA LEU A 64 35.12 24.82 -21.67
C LEU A 64 35.47 25.01 -20.18
N PRO A 65 36.67 25.49 -19.84
CA PRO A 65 36.97 25.88 -18.46
C PRO A 65 35.94 26.87 -17.92
N ASN A 66 35.55 26.72 -16.66
CA ASN A 66 34.53 27.55 -16.01
C ASN A 66 33.14 27.50 -16.66
N SER A 67 32.81 26.44 -17.42
CA SER A 67 31.46 26.22 -17.95
C SER A 67 30.58 25.39 -17.01
N TYR A 68 29.29 25.37 -17.28
CA TYR A 68 28.34 24.44 -16.65
C TYR A 68 28.47 23.05 -17.27
N LEU A 69 28.13 22.03 -16.48
CA LEU A 69 28.03 20.66 -16.96
C LEU A 69 26.60 20.33 -17.39
N PHE A 70 26.49 19.41 -18.35
CA PHE A 70 25.20 18.84 -18.70
C PHE A 70 24.91 17.70 -17.75
N GLU A 71 23.82 17.83 -16.98
CA GLU A 71 23.33 16.71 -16.18
C GLU A 71 23.01 15.52 -17.09
N PRO A 72 23.45 14.31 -16.75
CA PRO A 72 23.02 13.10 -17.43
C PRO A 72 21.52 12.86 -17.15
N ALA A 73 20.66 13.52 -17.91
CA ALA A 73 19.20 13.49 -17.75
C ALA A 73 18.45 13.29 -19.10
N GLY A 74 19.17 13.16 -20.21
CA GLY A 74 18.59 13.00 -21.55
C GLY A 74 17.89 11.65 -21.78
N THR A 75 17.07 11.58 -22.82
CA THR A 75 16.28 10.38 -23.18
C THR A 75 16.87 9.57 -24.36
N THR A 76 17.69 10.17 -25.22
CA THR A 76 18.36 9.47 -26.35
C THR A 76 19.68 10.14 -26.79
N ASN A 77 20.67 9.33 -27.17
CA ASN A 77 21.96 9.65 -27.82
C ASN A 77 22.97 10.56 -27.08
N MET A 78 22.53 11.57 -26.33
CA MET A 78 23.39 12.43 -25.51
C MET A 78 23.15 12.13 -24.03
N LEU A 79 24.23 11.87 -23.27
CA LEU A 79 24.27 11.66 -21.81
C LEU A 79 22.91 11.36 -21.16
N ILE A 80 22.49 10.09 -21.19
CA ILE A 80 21.23 9.67 -20.56
C ILE A 80 21.41 9.51 -19.04
N LYS A 81 20.31 9.53 -18.31
CA LYS A 81 20.30 9.18 -16.89
C LYS A 81 20.95 7.81 -16.69
N PRO A 82 21.95 7.69 -15.79
CA PRO A 82 22.56 6.39 -15.54
C PRO A 82 21.52 5.44 -14.95
N VAL A 83 21.68 4.15 -15.24
CA VAL A 83 20.82 3.09 -14.70
C VAL A 83 21.68 2.02 -14.07
N ARG A 84 21.28 1.56 -12.88
CA ARG A 84 21.80 0.39 -12.19
C ARG A 84 20.61 -0.39 -11.64
N ASP A 85 20.49 -1.65 -12.04
CA ASP A 85 19.32 -2.48 -11.69
C ASP A 85 19.21 -2.65 -10.18
N GLY A 86 18.02 -2.37 -9.62
CA GLY A 86 17.76 -2.40 -8.18
C GLY A 86 18.28 -1.21 -7.37
N TYR A 87 18.79 -0.14 -8.01
CA TYR A 87 19.29 1.06 -7.32
C TYR A 87 18.69 2.35 -7.87
N ILE A 88 18.64 3.36 -7.02
CA ILE A 88 18.26 4.74 -7.33
C ILE A 88 19.53 5.61 -7.28
N LEU A 89 19.71 6.49 -8.26
CA LEU A 89 20.79 7.47 -8.26
C LEU A 89 20.51 8.55 -7.20
N ALA A 90 21.36 8.66 -6.18
CA ALA A 90 21.27 9.70 -5.15
C ALA A 90 21.89 11.04 -5.58
N GLY A 91 22.84 11.00 -6.52
CA GLY A 91 23.53 12.18 -7.02
C GLY A 91 24.92 11.85 -7.56
N TRP A 92 25.66 12.90 -7.90
CA TRP A 92 27.02 12.87 -8.40
C TRP A 92 27.96 13.55 -7.41
N TYR A 93 29.16 13.01 -7.24
CA TYR A 93 30.14 13.49 -6.27
C TYR A 93 31.53 13.60 -6.90
N THR A 94 32.31 14.59 -6.49
CA THR A 94 33.67 14.82 -6.97
C THR A 94 34.70 13.93 -6.28
N ALA A 95 34.37 13.43 -5.09
CA ALA A 95 35.20 12.54 -4.30
C ALA A 95 34.38 11.40 -3.66
N LYS A 96 35.09 10.33 -3.28
CA LYS A 96 34.56 9.17 -2.56
C LYS A 96 35.64 8.58 -1.67
N SER A 97 35.24 7.92 -0.60
CA SER A 97 36.13 7.10 0.24
C SER A 97 35.78 5.61 0.09
N ASP A 98 36.79 4.75 0.03
CA ASP A 98 36.57 3.30 -0.12
C ASP A 98 36.30 2.65 1.24
N ILE A 99 35.21 1.89 1.34
CA ILE A 99 34.91 1.06 2.52
C ILE A 99 35.45 -0.34 2.23
N VAL A 100 36.38 -0.80 3.06
CA VAL A 100 37.02 -2.12 2.91
C VAL A 100 36.60 -3.09 4.01
N ASP A 101 36.47 -4.37 3.66
CA ASP A 101 36.25 -5.45 4.63
C ASP A 101 37.54 -5.82 5.39
N GLU A 102 37.44 -6.75 6.34
CA GLU A 102 38.57 -7.31 7.11
C GLU A 102 39.67 -7.94 6.23
N LYS A 103 39.38 -8.19 4.94
CA LYS A 103 40.30 -8.78 3.95
C LYS A 103 40.83 -7.74 2.96
N GLY A 104 40.51 -6.47 3.13
CA GLY A 104 40.94 -5.37 2.27
C GLY A 104 40.20 -5.28 0.92
N GLN A 105 39.07 -5.97 0.75
CA GLN A 105 38.22 -5.84 -0.44
C GLN A 105 37.24 -4.69 -0.28
N ILE A 106 37.06 -3.91 -1.34
CA ILE A 106 36.10 -2.81 -1.36
C ILE A 106 34.68 -3.41 -1.32
N VAL A 107 33.96 -3.14 -0.22
CA VAL A 107 32.57 -3.58 -0.02
C VAL A 107 31.57 -2.44 -0.21
N GLY A 108 32.04 -1.20 -0.28
CA GLY A 108 31.19 -0.04 -0.50
C GLY A 108 31.98 1.25 -0.67
N TYR A 109 31.26 2.35 -0.81
CA TYR A 109 31.80 3.69 -0.96
C TYR A 109 31.07 4.65 -0.03
N ASP A 110 31.82 5.53 0.61
CA ASP A 110 31.29 6.62 1.41
C ASP A 110 31.45 7.96 0.67
N PHE A 111 30.46 8.84 0.83
CA PHE A 111 30.35 10.11 0.12
C PHE A 111 30.01 11.21 1.12
N ARG A 112 30.69 12.35 1.00
CA ARG A 112 30.44 13.49 1.88
C ARG A 112 29.52 14.50 1.19
N ALA A 113 28.69 15.16 1.99
CA ALA A 113 27.81 16.23 1.53
C ALA A 113 28.57 17.32 0.76
N GLU A 114 29.76 17.70 1.24
CA GLU A 114 30.64 18.72 0.67
C GLU A 114 31.19 18.38 -0.73
N ASP A 115 31.22 17.10 -1.09
CA ASP A 115 31.71 16.64 -2.40
C ASP A 115 30.59 16.53 -3.44
N ARG A 116 29.33 16.82 -3.07
CA ARG A 116 28.18 16.71 -3.96
C ARG A 116 28.23 17.76 -5.06
N TRP A 117 28.10 17.30 -6.30
CA TRP A 117 28.07 18.17 -7.48
C TRP A 117 26.66 18.70 -7.75
N ASP A 118 26.57 20.01 -7.99
CA ASP A 118 25.35 20.73 -8.39
C ASP A 118 25.47 21.18 -9.85
N PHE A 119 24.67 20.57 -10.74
CA PHE A 119 24.67 20.90 -12.17
C PHE A 119 24.14 22.31 -12.49
N VAL A 120 23.45 22.94 -11.55
CA VAL A 120 22.90 24.29 -11.66
C VAL A 120 23.87 25.33 -11.14
N GLN A 121 24.63 25.04 -10.07
CA GLN A 121 25.48 26.04 -9.42
C GLN A 121 26.97 25.88 -9.70
N ASP A 122 27.46 24.66 -9.93
CA ASP A 122 28.90 24.41 -10.03
C ASP A 122 29.46 24.71 -11.43
N ARG A 123 30.77 24.91 -11.49
CA ARG A 123 31.53 25.19 -12.72
C ARG A 123 32.72 24.27 -12.83
N VAL A 124 33.05 23.90 -14.07
CA VAL A 124 34.23 23.08 -14.37
C VAL A 124 35.51 23.82 -13.96
N GLN A 125 36.28 23.20 -13.06
CA GLN A 125 37.55 23.72 -12.54
C GLN A 125 38.79 23.15 -13.25
N GLY A 126 38.59 22.32 -14.27
CA GLY A 126 39.64 21.55 -14.96
C GLY A 126 39.23 20.10 -15.14
N ASP A 127 40.21 19.22 -15.34
CA ASP A 127 39.99 17.77 -15.42
C ASP A 127 39.41 17.24 -14.10
N MET A 128 38.27 16.55 -14.18
CA MET A 128 37.57 16.05 -12.99
C MET A 128 36.81 14.76 -13.29
N THR A 129 36.53 14.01 -12.23
CA THR A 129 35.68 12.81 -12.29
C THR A 129 34.49 13.01 -11.36
N LEU A 130 33.29 12.76 -11.87
CA LEU A 130 32.06 12.69 -11.11
C LEU A 130 31.68 11.23 -10.90
N TYR A 131 31.52 10.83 -9.65
CA TYR A 131 31.15 9.49 -9.24
C TYR A 131 29.66 9.41 -8.92
N ALA A 132 28.96 8.48 -9.54
CA ALA A 132 27.55 8.21 -9.23
C ALA A 132 27.41 7.52 -7.87
N ARG A 133 26.57 8.06 -6.99
CA ARG A 133 26.17 7.40 -5.74
C ARG A 133 24.86 6.65 -5.93
N TRP A 134 24.86 5.36 -5.60
CA TRP A 134 23.72 4.48 -5.74
C TRP A 134 23.18 4.06 -4.39
N ILE A 135 21.87 4.19 -4.20
CA ILE A 135 21.16 3.72 -3.01
C ILE A 135 20.23 2.57 -3.43
N PRO A 136 20.24 1.42 -2.73
CA PRO A 136 19.33 0.33 -3.05
C PRO A 136 17.89 0.80 -3.07
N HIS A 137 17.12 0.32 -4.03
CA HIS A 137 15.70 0.62 -4.08
C HIS A 137 14.99 -0.08 -2.91
N ALA A 138 14.15 0.64 -2.17
CA ALA A 138 13.29 0.04 -1.17
C ALA A 138 12.47 -1.10 -1.80
N ARG A 139 12.50 -2.27 -1.18
CA ARG A 139 11.85 -3.49 -1.69
C ARG A 139 11.07 -4.16 -0.57
N VAL A 140 9.95 -4.74 -0.95
CA VAL A 140 9.18 -5.65 -0.09
C VAL A 140 9.12 -7.03 -0.72
N ASP A 141 9.37 -8.04 0.11
CA ASP A 141 9.27 -9.45 -0.25
C ASP A 141 8.06 -10.08 0.43
N TYR A 142 7.23 -10.74 -0.36
CA TYR A 142 6.09 -11.53 0.09
C TYR A 142 6.54 -12.99 0.11
N VAL A 143 6.63 -13.55 1.31
CA VAL A 143 7.24 -14.85 1.57
C VAL A 143 6.18 -15.82 2.05
N ASP A 144 6.16 -17.03 1.50
CA ASP A 144 5.39 -18.11 2.09
C ASP A 144 6.00 -18.50 3.43
N ALA A 145 5.24 -18.31 4.52
CA ALA A 145 5.70 -18.62 5.86
C ALA A 145 6.07 -20.10 6.06
N ALA A 146 5.42 -21.01 5.34
CA ALA A 146 5.65 -22.45 5.49
C ALA A 146 6.94 -22.90 4.78
N SER A 147 7.13 -22.50 3.52
CA SER A 147 8.29 -22.91 2.72
C SER A 147 9.49 -21.96 2.81
N LYS A 148 9.29 -20.76 3.37
CA LYS A 148 10.27 -19.66 3.42
C LYS A 148 10.74 -19.20 2.04
N THR A 149 9.90 -19.40 1.02
CA THR A 149 10.21 -19.01 -0.35
C THR A 149 9.63 -17.64 -0.66
N VAL A 150 10.40 -16.79 -1.34
CA VAL A 150 9.91 -15.51 -1.85
C VAL A 150 8.98 -15.79 -3.02
N LEU A 151 7.69 -15.51 -2.82
CA LEU A 151 6.65 -15.74 -3.82
C LEU A 151 6.49 -14.55 -4.76
N PHE A 152 6.64 -13.34 -4.23
CA PHE A 152 6.50 -12.10 -4.97
C PHE A 152 7.38 -11.02 -4.35
N SER A 153 7.92 -10.16 -5.20
CA SER A 153 8.73 -9.02 -4.76
C SER A 153 8.40 -7.81 -5.58
N LYS A 154 8.42 -6.64 -4.94
CA LYS A 154 8.27 -5.39 -5.65
C LYS A 154 9.07 -4.27 -5.01
N ASN A 155 9.43 -3.32 -5.86
CA ASN A 155 9.97 -2.04 -5.48
C ASN A 155 8.87 -1.17 -4.87
N VAL A 156 9.19 -0.52 -3.75
CA VAL A 156 8.29 0.35 -3.01
C VAL A 156 8.49 1.80 -3.46
N THR A 157 7.42 2.45 -3.89
CA THR A 157 7.43 3.83 -4.40
C THR A 157 6.23 4.59 -3.84
N THR A 158 6.23 5.92 -3.97
CA THR A 158 5.08 6.76 -3.58
C THR A 158 3.76 6.30 -4.22
N ARG A 159 3.81 5.75 -5.44
CA ARG A 159 2.62 5.27 -6.17
C ARG A 159 2.29 3.79 -5.91
N SER A 160 3.19 3.06 -5.28
CA SER A 160 3.06 1.62 -5.00
C SER A 160 3.73 1.34 -3.66
N THR A 161 3.00 1.67 -2.59
CA THR A 161 3.38 1.38 -1.21
C THR A 161 3.26 -0.12 -0.92
N ILE A 162 3.70 -0.54 0.27
CA ILE A 162 3.46 -1.91 0.73
C ILE A 162 1.96 -2.08 0.97
N GLN A 163 1.35 -3.06 0.30
CA GLN A 163 -0.11 -3.27 0.33
C GLN A 163 -0.42 -4.76 0.16
N PRO A 164 -1.64 -5.23 0.46
CA PRO A 164 -2.05 -6.58 0.12
C PRO A 164 -1.83 -6.90 -1.37
N LEU A 165 -1.57 -8.17 -1.69
CA LEU A 165 -1.43 -8.57 -3.09
C LEU A 165 -2.75 -8.33 -3.83
N SER A 166 -2.67 -7.96 -5.11
CA SER A 166 -3.87 -7.88 -5.95
C SER A 166 -4.48 -9.28 -6.12
N PRO A 167 -5.79 -9.42 -6.38
CA PRO A 167 -6.43 -10.72 -6.54
C PRO A 167 -5.74 -11.62 -7.58
N ALA A 168 -5.23 -11.02 -8.66
CA ALA A 168 -4.48 -11.74 -9.69
C ALA A 168 -3.11 -12.23 -9.20
N ALA A 169 -2.39 -11.42 -8.43
CA ALA A 169 -1.11 -11.81 -7.84
C ALA A 169 -1.32 -12.87 -6.75
N GLU A 170 -2.31 -12.70 -5.88
CA GLU A 170 -2.71 -13.67 -4.86
C GLU A 170 -3.02 -15.04 -5.50
N GLN A 171 -3.81 -15.06 -6.57
CA GLN A 171 -4.14 -16.29 -7.29
C GLN A 171 -2.91 -16.98 -7.91
N LEU A 172 -1.92 -16.21 -8.38
CA LEU A 172 -0.69 -16.76 -8.97
C LEU A 172 0.23 -17.37 -7.92
N VAL A 173 0.24 -16.83 -6.70
CA VAL A 173 1.13 -17.29 -5.62
C VAL A 173 0.48 -18.32 -4.70
N THR A 174 -0.85 -18.42 -4.69
CA THR A 174 -1.59 -19.35 -3.82
C THR A 174 -1.40 -20.79 -4.30
N PRO A 175 -0.87 -21.70 -3.46
CA PRO A 175 -0.77 -23.12 -3.81
C PRO A 175 -2.13 -23.74 -4.11
N GLY A 176 -2.16 -24.71 -5.03
CA GLY A 176 -3.41 -25.38 -5.41
C GLY A 176 -4.08 -26.08 -4.23
N GLY A 177 -5.39 -25.88 -4.07
CA GLY A 177 -6.19 -26.46 -2.98
C GLY A 177 -6.05 -25.74 -1.63
N GLN A 178 -5.37 -24.59 -1.60
CA GLN A 178 -5.24 -23.74 -0.42
C GLN A 178 -5.91 -22.37 -0.65
N SER A 179 -6.12 -21.67 0.46
CA SER A 179 -6.56 -20.28 0.50
C SER A 179 -5.58 -19.45 1.32
N LEU A 180 -5.36 -18.20 0.92
CA LEU A 180 -4.63 -17.26 1.75
C LEU A 180 -5.42 -17.02 3.05
N TYR A 181 -4.76 -17.22 4.19
CA TYR A 181 -5.34 -16.96 5.51
C TYR A 181 -5.11 -15.51 5.95
N GLY A 182 -3.95 -14.93 5.62
CA GLY A 182 -3.65 -13.55 5.95
C GLY A 182 -2.17 -13.19 5.76
N TYR A 183 -1.87 -11.93 6.09
CA TYR A 183 -0.54 -11.34 6.01
C TYR A 183 0.02 -11.08 7.41
N PHE A 184 1.30 -11.41 7.63
CA PHE A 184 1.94 -11.37 8.95
C PHE A 184 3.31 -10.69 8.90
N ALA A 185 3.69 -10.06 10.01
CA ALA A 185 4.99 -9.41 10.19
C ALA A 185 6.09 -10.37 10.65
N ASP A 186 5.72 -11.53 11.19
CA ASP A 186 6.62 -12.55 11.69
C ASP A 186 6.45 -13.90 10.98
N GLU A 187 7.53 -14.68 10.93
CA GLU A 187 7.55 -16.01 10.31
C GLU A 187 6.58 -17.01 10.99
N SER A 188 6.35 -16.85 12.29
CA SER A 188 5.40 -17.70 13.03
C SER A 188 3.93 -17.35 12.79
N CYS A 189 3.65 -16.33 11.99
CA CYS A 189 2.31 -15.85 11.67
C CYS A 189 1.45 -15.58 12.91
N THR A 190 2.04 -14.85 13.87
CA THR A 190 1.39 -14.50 15.15
C THR A 190 0.95 -13.04 15.21
N THR A 191 1.62 -12.17 14.46
CA THR A 191 1.42 -10.72 14.42
C THR A 191 0.94 -10.34 13.01
N PRO A 192 -0.32 -9.90 12.85
CA PRO A 192 -0.82 -9.41 11.58
C PRO A 192 0.05 -8.28 11.02
N TYR A 193 0.21 -8.22 9.71
CA TYR A 193 0.97 -7.16 9.06
C TYR A 193 0.16 -5.87 8.99
N ALA A 194 0.64 -4.79 9.60
CA ALA A 194 0.05 -3.46 9.49
C ALA A 194 0.58 -2.74 8.25
N PHE A 195 -0.25 -2.69 7.19
CA PHE A 195 0.14 -2.06 5.92
C PHE A 195 0.27 -0.53 6.02
N ASP A 196 -0.44 0.09 6.95
CA ASP A 196 -0.46 1.54 7.13
C ASP A 196 0.77 2.09 7.88
N ASP A 197 1.58 1.22 8.50
CA ASP A 197 2.76 1.62 9.26
C ASP A 197 3.90 2.16 8.37
N TYR A 198 3.92 1.75 7.10
CA TYR A 198 4.99 2.17 6.19
C TYR A 198 4.59 3.44 5.43
N GLN A 199 5.30 4.53 5.71
CA GLN A 199 5.23 5.77 4.94
C GLN A 199 6.46 5.87 4.04
N HIS A 200 6.23 5.89 2.73
CA HIS A 200 7.29 6.07 1.76
C HIS A 200 7.77 7.52 1.75
N ALA A 201 9.08 7.72 1.85
CA ALA A 201 9.74 8.97 1.53
C ALA A 201 10.50 8.79 0.21
N GLU A 202 10.48 9.80 -0.66
CA GLU A 202 11.35 9.81 -1.84
C GLU A 202 12.81 9.95 -1.42
N LEU A 203 13.72 9.37 -2.19
CA LEU A 203 15.16 9.41 -1.86
C LEU A 203 15.70 10.85 -1.86
N ILE A 204 15.33 11.62 -2.89
CA ILE A 204 15.73 13.01 -3.08
C ILE A 204 14.46 13.86 -3.01
N PRO A 205 14.40 14.87 -2.12
CA PRO A 205 13.27 15.78 -2.07
C PRO A 205 13.13 16.58 -3.37
N ASP A 206 11.93 17.06 -3.65
CA ASP A 206 11.73 17.98 -4.78
C ASP A 206 12.49 19.30 -4.56
N HIS A 207 13.03 19.89 -5.63
CA HIS A 207 13.77 21.14 -5.53
C HIS A 207 12.93 22.28 -4.94
N GLY A 208 11.63 22.32 -5.23
CA GLY A 208 10.71 23.29 -4.63
C GLY A 208 10.56 23.11 -3.11
N ASP A 209 10.52 21.87 -2.62
CA ASP A 209 10.47 21.57 -1.18
C ASP A 209 11.76 21.99 -0.47
N ILE A 210 12.92 21.75 -1.13
CA ILE A 210 14.22 22.19 -0.64
C ILE A 210 14.25 23.72 -0.50
N PHE A 211 13.90 24.46 -1.56
CA PHE A 211 13.91 25.93 -1.52
C PHE A 211 12.85 26.51 -0.58
N SER A 212 11.69 25.87 -0.44
CA SER A 212 10.69 26.27 0.56
C SER A 212 11.23 26.15 1.98
N ARG A 213 11.98 25.08 2.28
CA ARG A 213 12.64 24.89 3.57
C ARG A 213 13.75 25.92 3.78
N LEU A 214 14.59 26.15 2.78
CA LEU A 214 15.68 27.13 2.85
C LEU A 214 15.13 28.55 3.04
N GLN A 215 14.03 28.93 2.39
CA GLN A 215 13.39 30.23 2.56
C GLN A 215 12.88 30.43 4.00
N LYS A 216 12.36 29.37 4.64
CA LYS A 216 11.95 29.43 6.05
C LYS A 216 13.14 29.53 7.01
N GLU A 217 14.24 28.85 6.68
CA GLU A 217 15.46 28.85 7.50
C GLU A 217 16.28 30.15 7.32
N PHE A 218 16.25 30.76 6.12
CA PHE A 218 17.01 31.96 5.74
C PHE A 218 16.13 33.02 5.05
N PRO A 219 15.08 33.54 5.72
CA PRO A 219 14.14 34.48 5.10
C PRO A 219 14.79 35.82 4.73
N GLU A 220 15.90 36.21 5.37
CA GLU A 220 16.65 37.41 4.99
C GLU A 220 17.43 37.27 3.68
N TYR A 221 17.75 36.05 3.24
CA TYR A 221 18.63 35.77 2.10
C TYR A 221 17.90 35.18 0.89
N ILE A 222 16.67 34.71 1.07
CA ILE A 222 15.84 34.09 0.04
C ILE A 222 14.43 34.68 0.09
N GLU A 223 14.00 35.28 -1.02
CA GLU A 223 12.64 35.82 -1.18
C GLU A 223 11.82 35.01 -2.19
N THR A 224 10.49 35.11 -2.09
CA THR A 224 9.57 34.52 -3.06
C THR A 224 9.30 35.53 -4.18
N ILE A 225 9.40 35.09 -5.42
CA ILE A 225 9.20 35.92 -6.62
C ILE A 225 8.18 35.29 -7.56
N ASP A 226 7.45 36.13 -8.29
CA ASP A 226 6.66 35.71 -9.45
C ASP A 226 7.57 35.67 -10.68
N PHE A 227 7.95 34.47 -11.13
CA PHE A 227 8.84 34.32 -12.28
C PHE A 227 8.21 34.85 -13.56
N VAL A 228 8.95 35.69 -14.27
CA VAL A 228 8.61 36.13 -15.63
C VAL A 228 9.70 35.62 -16.57
N PRO A 229 9.37 34.75 -17.55
CA PRO A 229 10.34 34.28 -18.52
C PRO A 229 10.95 35.46 -19.29
N PRO A 230 12.28 35.47 -19.52
CA PRO A 230 12.89 36.50 -20.35
C PRO A 230 12.37 36.43 -21.79
N GLU A 231 12.28 37.58 -22.47
CA GLU A 231 11.95 37.62 -23.91
C GLU A 231 12.98 36.85 -24.73
N GLU A 232 12.55 36.15 -25.79
CA GLU A 232 13.43 35.33 -26.63
C GLU A 232 14.61 36.15 -27.20
N SER A 233 15.83 35.64 -27.06
CA SER A 233 17.05 36.29 -27.53
C SER A 233 17.06 36.42 -29.06
N SER A 234 17.32 37.62 -29.58
CA SER A 234 17.67 37.85 -30.99
C SER A 234 19.19 37.96 -31.16
N GLU A 235 19.72 37.79 -32.39
CA GLU A 235 21.16 37.93 -32.69
C GLU A 235 21.75 39.29 -32.25
N ASP A 236 20.90 40.31 -32.08
CA ASP A 236 21.26 41.67 -31.68
C ASP A 236 21.15 41.93 -30.17
N ASN A 237 20.58 41.01 -29.37
CA ASN A 237 20.43 41.20 -27.92
C ASN A 237 20.63 39.87 -27.15
N PRO A 238 21.88 39.49 -26.85
CA PRO A 238 22.15 38.28 -26.08
C PRO A 238 21.60 38.44 -24.67
N VAL A 239 20.67 37.57 -24.26
CA VAL A 239 20.16 37.51 -22.89
C VAL A 239 21.34 37.18 -21.98
N GLU A 240 21.63 38.09 -21.03
CA GLU A 240 22.66 37.88 -20.03
C GLU A 240 22.31 36.62 -19.21
N ARG A 241 23.23 35.67 -19.13
CA ARG A 241 22.97 34.35 -18.53
C ARG A 241 22.78 34.52 -17.03
N ASN A 242 21.53 34.58 -16.57
CA ASN A 242 21.19 34.62 -15.16
C ASN A 242 21.59 33.29 -14.49
N PRO A 243 22.60 33.27 -13.59
CA PRO A 243 23.02 32.04 -12.92
C PRO A 243 21.96 31.47 -11.97
N ASP A 244 21.00 32.29 -11.55
CA ASP A 244 19.94 31.94 -10.60
C ASP A 244 18.62 31.59 -11.31
N LEU A 245 18.63 31.47 -12.65
CA LEU A 245 17.43 31.21 -13.47
C LEU A 245 16.61 30.01 -12.98
N TYR A 246 17.28 28.91 -12.64
CA TYR A 246 16.61 27.70 -12.17
C TYR A 246 15.88 27.91 -10.82
N MET A 247 16.49 28.65 -9.90
CA MET A 247 15.86 29.01 -8.63
C MET A 247 14.69 29.97 -8.85
N ASN A 248 14.87 30.92 -9.77
CA ASN A 248 13.83 31.87 -10.15
C ASN A 248 12.62 31.18 -10.78
N GLU A 249 12.83 30.18 -11.65
CA GLU A 249 11.77 29.34 -12.23
C GLU A 249 10.95 28.61 -11.16
N LEU A 250 11.57 28.27 -10.03
CA LEU A 250 10.91 27.67 -8.87
C LEU A 250 10.21 28.70 -7.95
N GLY A 251 10.27 29.99 -8.31
CA GLY A 251 9.62 31.09 -7.59
C GLY A 251 10.43 31.65 -6.42
N TYR A 252 11.75 31.42 -6.39
CA TYR A 252 12.63 31.93 -5.33
C TYR A 252 13.79 32.73 -5.91
N ALA A 253 14.26 33.76 -5.20
CA ALA A 253 15.44 34.53 -5.58
C ALA A 253 16.35 34.79 -4.38
N TYR A 254 17.67 34.84 -4.62
CA TYR A 254 18.61 35.32 -3.63
C TYR A 254 18.50 36.84 -3.49
N THR A 255 18.44 37.34 -2.27
CA THR A 255 18.47 38.77 -1.96
C THR A 255 19.91 39.28 -1.76
N THR A 256 20.89 38.38 -1.79
CA THR A 256 22.32 38.67 -1.52
C THR A 256 23.23 38.16 -2.64
N SER A 257 24.31 38.90 -2.89
CA SER A 257 25.42 38.51 -3.77
C SER A 257 26.68 38.08 -3.00
N ASP A 258 26.60 38.00 -1.66
CA ASP A 258 27.72 37.60 -0.81
C ASP A 258 28.09 36.12 -1.03
N PRO A 259 29.31 35.82 -1.51
CA PRO A 259 29.74 34.45 -1.79
C PRO A 259 29.80 33.57 -0.53
N GLU A 260 30.08 34.11 0.66
CA GLU A 260 30.12 33.31 1.90
C GLU A 260 28.72 32.85 2.30
N VAL A 261 27.73 33.75 2.20
CA VAL A 261 26.33 33.43 2.49
C VAL A 261 25.78 32.42 1.48
N ARG A 262 26.12 32.58 0.19
CA ARG A 262 25.73 31.62 -0.85
C ARG A 262 26.36 30.24 -0.63
N ALA A 263 27.62 30.18 -0.20
CA ALA A 263 28.27 28.91 0.15
C ALA A 263 27.64 28.24 1.39
N MET A 264 27.24 29.02 2.39
CA MET A 264 26.50 28.51 3.55
C MET A 264 25.14 27.91 3.13
N ILE A 265 24.37 28.60 2.30
CA ILE A 265 23.09 28.10 1.80
C ILE A 265 23.29 26.83 0.97
N ARG A 266 24.33 26.78 0.10
CA ARG A 266 24.72 25.58 -0.65
C ARG A 266 25.01 24.40 0.28
N SER A 267 25.84 24.60 1.30
CA SER A 267 26.16 23.55 2.28
C SER A 267 24.91 23.05 3.00
N ARG A 268 23.97 23.95 3.31
CA ARG A 268 22.69 23.57 3.91
C ARG A 268 21.82 22.75 2.95
N THR A 269 21.78 23.11 1.66
CA THR A 269 21.11 22.31 0.62
C THR A 269 21.64 20.88 0.58
N ASP A 270 22.97 20.71 0.58
CA ASP A 270 23.59 19.38 0.58
C ASP A 270 23.22 18.57 1.83
N GLN A 271 23.23 19.20 3.00
CA GLN A 271 22.79 18.56 4.24
C GLN A 271 21.33 18.13 4.19
N ILE A 272 20.42 18.94 3.65
CA ILE A 272 19.00 18.57 3.51
C ILE A 272 18.85 17.32 2.65
N ILE A 273 19.62 17.22 1.57
CA ILE A 273 19.56 16.05 0.68
C ILE A 273 20.17 14.82 1.37
N GLU A 274 21.29 14.97 2.06
CA GLU A 274 21.91 13.87 2.82
C GLU A 274 21.01 13.36 3.95
N ASP A 275 20.37 14.25 4.70
CA ASP A 275 19.39 13.90 5.73
C ASP A 275 18.24 13.08 5.13
N SER A 276 17.77 13.46 3.94
CA SER A 276 16.73 12.72 3.21
C SER A 276 17.21 11.34 2.75
N ILE A 277 18.43 11.24 2.23
CA ILE A 277 19.03 9.96 1.83
C ILE A 277 19.17 9.03 3.04
N ASN A 278 19.65 9.54 4.17
CA ASN A 278 19.80 8.75 5.40
C ASN A 278 18.45 8.26 5.92
N HIS A 279 17.45 9.14 5.96
CA HIS A 279 16.09 8.77 6.34
C HIS A 279 15.50 7.70 5.41
N TYR A 280 15.74 7.81 4.10
CA TYR A 280 15.34 6.79 3.14
C TYR A 280 16.02 5.45 3.43
N VAL A 281 17.33 5.44 3.64
CA VAL A 281 18.11 4.22 3.90
C VAL A 281 17.64 3.53 5.17
N GLU A 282 17.43 4.28 6.26
CA GLU A 282 16.91 3.75 7.52
C GLU A 282 15.51 3.13 7.35
N ASN A 283 14.62 3.81 6.63
CA ASN A 283 13.25 3.34 6.41
C ASN A 283 13.11 2.25 5.33
N SER A 284 14.09 2.12 4.42
CA SER A 284 14.07 1.18 3.29
C SER A 284 14.67 -0.19 3.60
N THR A 285 15.03 -0.44 4.87
CA THR A 285 15.42 -1.77 5.35
C THR A 285 14.47 -2.84 4.80
N GLU A 286 15.01 -3.91 4.21
CA GLU A 286 14.24 -4.97 3.54
C GLU A 286 13.05 -5.39 4.40
N ARG A 287 11.84 -5.13 3.88
CA ARG A 287 10.59 -5.50 4.57
C ARG A 287 10.13 -6.85 4.04
N VAL A 288 9.79 -7.74 4.95
CA VAL A 288 9.23 -9.05 4.63
C VAL A 288 7.79 -9.11 5.11
N VAL A 289 6.89 -9.51 4.23
CA VAL A 289 5.49 -9.82 4.53
C VAL A 289 5.32 -11.33 4.43
N TYR A 290 4.97 -11.98 5.53
CA TYR A 290 4.74 -13.41 5.58
C TYR A 290 3.29 -13.75 5.21
N LEU A 291 3.11 -14.66 4.26
CA LEU A 291 1.81 -15.17 3.84
C LEU A 291 1.58 -16.50 4.52
N LYS A 292 0.44 -16.62 5.19
CA LYS A 292 -0.03 -17.90 5.72
C LYS A 292 -1.09 -18.46 4.80
N PHE A 293 -0.91 -19.69 4.35
CA PHE A 293 -1.93 -20.42 3.60
C PHE A 293 -2.57 -21.50 4.46
N ILE A 294 -3.84 -21.80 4.21
CA ILE A 294 -4.57 -22.91 4.83
C ILE A 294 -5.16 -23.82 3.76
N GLU A 295 -5.23 -25.11 4.04
CA GLU A 295 -5.86 -26.09 3.16
C GLU A 295 -7.38 -25.87 3.11
N GLY A 296 -7.95 -25.92 1.91
CA GLY A 296 -9.36 -25.71 1.65
C GLY A 296 -9.67 -24.43 0.88
N ASN A 297 -10.92 -24.31 0.45
CA ASN A 297 -11.48 -23.18 -0.26
C ASN A 297 -12.25 -22.26 0.70
N TYR A 298 -11.59 -21.19 1.13
CA TYR A 298 -12.12 -20.22 2.07
C TYR A 298 -12.41 -18.90 1.38
N LEU A 299 -13.53 -18.29 1.77
CA LEU A 299 -13.80 -16.90 1.44
C LEU A 299 -13.21 -15.99 2.53
N ARG A 300 -12.28 -15.11 2.15
CA ARG A 300 -11.86 -13.98 3.01
C ARG A 300 -12.95 -12.92 2.98
N VAL A 301 -13.39 -12.48 4.16
CA VAL A 301 -14.51 -11.58 4.36
C VAL A 301 -13.96 -10.30 4.99
N CYS A 302 -13.86 -9.25 4.19
CA CYS A 302 -13.39 -7.93 4.60
C CYS A 302 -14.54 -6.93 4.78
N ASP A 303 -15.70 -7.23 4.19
CA ASP A 303 -16.91 -6.42 4.31
C ASP A 303 -18.14 -7.33 4.38
N VAL A 304 -19.22 -6.86 5.00
CA VAL A 304 -20.48 -7.61 5.10
C VAL A 304 -21.06 -7.94 3.72
N GLU A 305 -20.80 -7.12 2.70
CA GLU A 305 -21.24 -7.37 1.32
C GLU A 305 -20.60 -8.62 0.69
N ASP A 306 -19.46 -9.09 1.19
CA ASP A 306 -18.84 -10.34 0.73
C ASP A 306 -19.73 -11.57 1.05
N LEU A 307 -20.59 -11.45 2.06
CA LEU A 307 -21.55 -12.49 2.49
C LEU A 307 -22.90 -12.39 1.78
N ARG A 308 -23.05 -11.51 0.79
CA ARG A 308 -24.33 -11.26 0.14
C ARG A 308 -24.73 -12.36 -0.82
N GLN A 309 -25.97 -12.82 -0.67
CA GLN A 309 -26.65 -13.74 -1.58
C GLN A 309 -28.01 -13.16 -1.99
N GLY A 310 -28.07 -12.58 -3.20
CA GLY A 310 -29.24 -11.86 -3.67
C GLY A 310 -29.53 -10.62 -2.80
N ASN A 311 -30.63 -10.66 -2.04
CA ASN A 311 -31.06 -9.58 -1.15
C ASN A 311 -30.82 -9.89 0.34
N SER A 312 -30.09 -10.98 0.63
CA SER A 312 -29.85 -11.44 1.99
C SER A 312 -28.37 -11.72 2.24
N TYR A 313 -28.02 -11.90 3.50
CA TYR A 313 -26.65 -12.07 3.97
C TYR A 313 -26.59 -13.27 4.90
N GLY A 314 -25.49 -14.04 4.84
CA GLY A 314 -25.30 -15.18 5.73
C GLY A 314 -24.19 -16.12 5.29
N PHE A 315 -24.00 -17.15 6.11
CA PHE A 315 -22.95 -18.17 5.94
C PHE A 315 -23.53 -19.41 5.26
N SER A 316 -23.84 -19.28 3.97
CA SER A 316 -24.48 -20.34 3.16
C SER A 316 -23.58 -21.54 2.85
N GLY A 317 -22.27 -21.44 3.12
CA GLY A 317 -21.27 -22.41 2.65
C GLY A 317 -21.01 -22.35 1.14
N GLN A 318 -21.47 -21.28 0.46
CA GLN A 318 -21.32 -21.13 -0.98
C GLN A 318 -21.02 -19.68 -1.38
N THR A 319 -20.24 -19.52 -2.45
CA THR A 319 -20.05 -18.23 -3.12
C THR A 319 -21.33 -17.75 -3.80
N ALA A 320 -21.40 -16.47 -4.18
CA ALA A 320 -22.50 -15.92 -4.99
C ALA A 320 -22.68 -16.65 -6.34
N ALA A 321 -21.63 -17.31 -6.84
CA ALA A 321 -21.66 -18.13 -8.06
C ALA A 321 -22.08 -19.60 -7.80
N GLY A 322 -22.47 -19.96 -6.57
CA GLY A 322 -22.91 -21.30 -6.20
C GLY A 322 -21.80 -22.32 -6.00
N ARG A 323 -20.53 -21.89 -5.97
CA ARG A 323 -19.39 -22.78 -5.65
C ARG A 323 -19.33 -23.06 -4.15
N GLN A 324 -19.10 -24.31 -3.77
CA GLN A 324 -18.94 -24.72 -2.37
C GLN A 324 -17.70 -24.09 -1.74
N LEU A 325 -17.84 -23.70 -0.48
CA LEU A 325 -16.79 -23.18 0.39
C LEU A 325 -16.60 -24.14 1.56
N ASP A 326 -15.34 -24.35 1.93
CA ASP A 326 -14.99 -25.06 3.16
C ASP A 326 -15.14 -24.15 4.39
N GLY A 327 -15.20 -22.83 4.18
CA GLY A 327 -15.39 -21.88 5.26
C GLY A 327 -15.21 -20.41 4.91
N TYR A 328 -15.11 -19.62 5.96
CA TYR A 328 -14.97 -18.16 5.93
C TYR A 328 -13.82 -17.74 6.84
N ILE A 329 -13.01 -16.78 6.40
CA ILE A 329 -11.98 -16.10 7.19
C ILE A 329 -12.44 -14.65 7.37
N ILE A 330 -12.70 -14.23 8.60
CA ILE A 330 -13.11 -12.87 8.90
C ILE A 330 -11.86 -12.02 9.10
N GLU A 331 -11.78 -10.88 8.41
CA GLU A 331 -10.60 -9.99 8.43
C GLU A 331 -10.90 -8.57 8.94
N SER A 332 -12.16 -8.30 9.26
CA SER A 332 -12.62 -7.04 9.79
C SER A 332 -13.88 -7.24 10.64
N ASP A 333 -14.21 -6.26 11.47
CA ASP A 333 -15.49 -6.25 12.17
C ASP A 333 -16.64 -6.03 11.17
N LEU A 334 -17.65 -6.89 11.22
CA LEU A 334 -18.78 -6.90 10.28
C LEU A 334 -20.06 -6.41 10.96
N ASP A 335 -20.67 -5.35 10.42
CA ASP A 335 -21.93 -4.80 10.90
C ASP A 335 -23.11 -5.22 10.00
N PHE A 336 -24.07 -5.94 10.59
CA PHE A 336 -25.29 -6.40 9.92
C PHE A 336 -26.49 -5.47 10.12
N ALA A 337 -26.29 -4.26 10.64
CA ALA A 337 -27.36 -3.27 10.79
C ALA A 337 -28.10 -3.01 9.45
N GLY A 338 -29.43 -3.16 9.48
CA GLY A 338 -30.28 -2.98 8.29
C GLY A 338 -30.16 -4.08 7.24
N LYS A 339 -29.36 -5.13 7.48
CA LYS A 339 -29.20 -6.27 6.56
C LYS A 339 -30.23 -7.36 6.87
N THR A 340 -30.77 -7.96 5.82
CA THR A 340 -31.67 -9.11 5.94
C THR A 340 -30.84 -10.38 6.05
N ILE A 341 -30.85 -11.03 7.21
CA ILE A 341 -30.17 -12.31 7.41
C ILE A 341 -31.01 -13.43 6.80
N PHE A 342 -30.36 -14.30 6.01
CA PHE A 342 -30.95 -15.56 5.58
C PHE A 342 -30.37 -16.70 6.39
N PRO A 343 -31.17 -17.39 7.23
CA PRO A 343 -30.70 -18.56 7.97
C PRO A 343 -30.11 -19.60 7.03
N ALA A 344 -28.89 -20.05 7.31
CA ALA A 344 -28.32 -21.15 6.55
C ALA A 344 -29.05 -22.46 6.92
N GLU A 345 -29.57 -23.18 5.92
CA GLU A 345 -30.29 -24.45 6.16
C GLU A 345 -29.39 -25.48 6.85
N GLN A 346 -28.15 -25.59 6.36
CA GLN A 346 -27.11 -26.43 6.93
C GLN A 346 -25.75 -25.77 6.72
N PHE A 347 -24.90 -25.84 7.73
CA PHE A 347 -23.50 -25.43 7.64
C PHE A 347 -22.59 -26.47 8.31
N SER A 348 -21.54 -26.86 7.60
CA SER A 348 -20.53 -27.84 8.03
C SER A 348 -19.10 -27.35 7.85
N GLY A 349 -18.93 -26.07 7.50
CA GLY A 349 -17.63 -25.47 7.25
C GLY A 349 -16.98 -24.90 8.51
N ARG A 350 -15.92 -24.14 8.29
CA ARG A 350 -15.16 -23.45 9.34
C ARG A 350 -15.38 -21.94 9.25
N ILE A 351 -15.60 -21.26 10.37
CA ILE A 351 -15.62 -19.79 10.47
C ILE A 351 -14.45 -19.40 11.35
N LEU A 352 -13.42 -18.81 10.73
CA LEU A 352 -12.21 -18.34 11.38
C LEU A 352 -12.37 -16.84 11.63
N GLY A 353 -12.72 -16.46 12.86
CA GLY A 353 -13.07 -15.09 13.20
C GLY A 353 -11.89 -14.15 13.37
N ASN A 354 -10.68 -14.68 13.58
CA ASN A 354 -9.45 -13.90 13.82
C ASN A 354 -9.57 -12.81 14.89
N GLY A 355 -10.49 -12.97 15.84
CA GLY A 355 -10.77 -12.00 16.91
C GLY A 355 -11.76 -10.89 16.53
N HIS A 356 -12.32 -10.91 15.33
CA HIS A 356 -13.26 -9.90 14.84
C HIS A 356 -14.69 -10.09 15.34
N LYS A 357 -15.46 -9.00 15.22
CA LYS A 357 -16.85 -8.92 15.64
C LYS A 357 -17.83 -9.14 14.50
N LEU A 358 -18.94 -9.81 14.79
CA LEU A 358 -20.16 -9.83 13.99
C LEU A 358 -21.26 -9.12 14.77
N SER A 359 -21.56 -7.88 14.39
CA SER A 359 -22.42 -6.97 15.15
C SER A 359 -23.81 -6.81 14.53
N ASN A 360 -24.80 -6.54 15.39
CA ASN A 360 -26.16 -6.09 15.01
C ASN A 360 -26.94 -7.07 14.11
N ILE A 361 -26.75 -8.36 14.34
CA ILE A 361 -27.47 -9.43 13.62
C ILE A 361 -28.94 -9.45 14.07
N ASN A 362 -29.87 -9.27 13.14
CA ASN A 362 -31.30 -9.31 13.40
C ASN A 362 -31.95 -10.54 12.73
N ILE A 363 -32.43 -11.48 13.55
CA ILE A 363 -33.11 -12.70 13.12
C ILE A 363 -34.61 -12.52 13.35
N GLY A 364 -35.39 -12.67 12.28
CA GLY A 364 -36.85 -12.54 12.33
C GLY A 364 -37.55 -13.86 12.03
N LEU A 365 -38.60 -14.17 12.79
CA LEU A 365 -39.55 -15.22 12.45
C LEU A 365 -40.96 -14.65 12.47
N SER A 366 -41.66 -14.68 11.35
CA SER A 366 -43.02 -14.13 11.25
C SER A 366 -43.99 -15.08 10.56
N SER A 367 -45.25 -14.97 10.97
CA SER A 367 -46.35 -15.65 10.31
C SER A 367 -46.88 -14.87 9.11
N ARG A 368 -47.44 -15.62 8.15
CA ARG A 368 -48.26 -15.03 7.08
C ARG A 368 -49.65 -14.70 7.64
N LYS A 369 -50.41 -13.84 6.92
CA LYS A 369 -51.81 -13.52 7.29
C LYS A 369 -52.69 -14.77 7.41
N ILE A 370 -52.47 -15.73 6.52
CA ILE A 370 -53.03 -17.08 6.60
C ILE A 370 -51.82 -17.99 6.59
N ASP A 371 -51.58 -18.65 7.72
CA ASP A 371 -50.40 -19.47 7.94
C ASP A 371 -50.83 -20.93 8.10
N PRO A 372 -50.57 -21.81 7.11
CA PRO A 372 -50.92 -23.21 7.21
C PRO A 372 -49.97 -24.00 8.13
N ASP A 373 -48.83 -23.40 8.52
CA ASP A 373 -47.81 -24.07 9.30
C ASP A 373 -48.30 -24.31 10.73
N THR A 374 -48.09 -25.54 11.22
CA THR A 374 -48.39 -25.89 12.63
C THR A 374 -47.16 -25.81 13.53
N SER A 375 -45.98 -25.57 12.94
CA SER A 375 -44.71 -25.36 13.63
C SER A 375 -43.77 -24.50 12.80
N LYS A 376 -42.95 -23.67 13.45
CA LYS A 376 -41.90 -22.88 12.81
C LYS A 376 -40.60 -22.91 13.61
N GLN A 377 -39.50 -22.68 12.92
CA GLN A 377 -38.17 -22.63 13.52
C GLN A 377 -37.32 -21.52 12.92
N THR A 378 -36.41 -20.94 13.71
CA THR A 378 -35.43 -19.97 13.21
C THR A 378 -34.18 -19.93 14.09
N ALA A 379 -33.05 -19.60 13.47
CA ALA A 379 -31.79 -19.24 14.09
C ALA A 379 -30.86 -18.64 13.01
N LEU A 380 -29.63 -18.28 13.36
CA LEU A 380 -28.61 -17.93 12.36
C LEU A 380 -28.30 -19.14 11.44
N PHE A 381 -28.25 -20.33 12.03
CA PHE A 381 -28.09 -21.61 11.34
C PHE A 381 -29.24 -22.56 11.71
N LEU A 382 -29.98 -23.09 10.75
CA LEU A 382 -30.98 -24.11 11.07
C LEU A 382 -30.30 -25.40 11.54
N SER A 383 -29.18 -25.77 10.91
CA SER A 383 -28.38 -26.94 11.29
C SER A 383 -26.89 -26.65 11.21
N LEU A 384 -26.17 -26.86 12.32
CA LEU A 384 -24.70 -26.96 12.36
C LEU A 384 -24.31 -28.44 12.44
N GLU A 385 -23.55 -28.94 11.47
CA GLU A 385 -23.12 -30.35 11.45
C GLU A 385 -21.63 -30.44 11.15
N SER A 386 -20.83 -30.88 12.11
CA SER A 386 -19.36 -30.89 12.00
C SER A 386 -18.73 -29.51 11.75
N ALA A 387 -19.46 -28.43 12.05
CA ALA A 387 -18.99 -27.07 11.87
C ALA A 387 -17.95 -26.67 12.93
N GLN A 388 -17.07 -25.73 12.59
CA GLN A 388 -16.08 -25.18 13.51
C GLN A 388 -16.14 -23.66 13.52
N LEU A 389 -16.29 -23.05 14.69
CA LEU A 389 -16.27 -21.60 14.85
C LEU A 389 -15.15 -21.25 15.83
N GLU A 390 -14.20 -20.43 15.39
CA GLU A 390 -12.98 -20.14 16.14
C GLU A 390 -12.76 -18.62 16.24
N ASN A 391 -12.41 -18.12 17.43
CA ASN A 391 -11.94 -16.74 17.67
C ASN A 391 -12.90 -15.67 17.13
N LEU A 392 -14.16 -15.68 17.57
CA LEU A 392 -15.21 -14.83 17.03
C LEU A 392 -16.03 -14.17 18.14
N ILE A 393 -16.42 -12.90 17.93
CA ILE A 393 -17.27 -12.17 18.85
C ILE A 393 -18.59 -11.88 18.16
N PHE A 394 -19.70 -12.34 18.72
CA PHE A 394 -21.04 -11.93 18.31
C PHE A 394 -21.52 -10.80 19.22
N GLU A 395 -21.86 -9.66 18.65
CA GLU A 395 -22.25 -8.47 19.39
C GLU A 395 -23.67 -8.03 18.99
N ASN A 396 -24.54 -7.80 19.98
CA ASN A 396 -25.91 -7.33 19.77
C ASN A 396 -26.73 -8.21 18.79
N ILE A 397 -26.85 -9.51 19.09
CA ILE A 397 -27.77 -10.38 18.34
C ILE A 397 -29.19 -10.17 18.86
N SER A 398 -30.13 -9.92 17.93
CA SER A 398 -31.56 -9.87 18.22
C SER A 398 -32.34 -10.97 17.51
N LEU A 399 -33.28 -11.59 18.22
CA LEU A 399 -34.23 -12.57 17.70
C LEU A 399 -35.65 -12.08 18.01
N THR A 400 -36.40 -11.75 16.97
CA THR A 400 -37.80 -11.29 17.09
C THR A 400 -38.76 -12.28 16.44
N ILE A 401 -39.72 -12.76 17.24
CA ILE A 401 -40.71 -13.75 16.83
C ILE A 401 -42.10 -13.07 16.81
N ASN A 402 -42.79 -13.16 15.67
CA ASN A 402 -44.11 -12.61 15.41
C ASN A 402 -44.96 -13.67 14.69
N VAL A 403 -45.20 -14.78 15.38
CA VAL A 403 -45.92 -15.95 14.87
C VAL A 403 -47.39 -15.90 15.34
N ASN A 404 -48.32 -16.45 14.56
CA ASN A 404 -49.73 -16.50 14.94
C ASN A 404 -49.96 -17.47 16.12
N SER A 405 -50.98 -17.18 16.94
CA SER A 405 -51.42 -18.06 18.04
C SER A 405 -51.69 -19.49 17.56
N GLY A 406 -51.35 -20.48 18.39
CA GLY A 406 -51.57 -21.90 18.10
C GLY A 406 -50.47 -22.59 17.27
N ILE A 407 -49.44 -21.86 16.81
CA ILE A 407 -48.29 -22.42 16.07
C ILE A 407 -47.14 -22.71 17.04
N ARG A 408 -46.56 -23.93 16.96
CA ARG A 408 -45.39 -24.29 17.77
C ARG A 408 -44.14 -23.56 17.27
N VAL A 409 -43.27 -23.13 18.17
CA VAL A 409 -42.04 -22.41 17.81
C VAL A 409 -40.82 -23.04 18.48
N THR A 410 -39.77 -23.26 17.71
CA THR A 410 -38.43 -23.59 18.22
C THR A 410 -37.44 -22.55 17.70
N ALA A 411 -36.86 -21.73 18.58
CA ALA A 411 -35.97 -20.67 18.15
C ALA A 411 -34.72 -20.58 19.00
N ALA A 412 -33.59 -20.28 18.36
CA ALA A 412 -32.31 -20.08 19.00
C ALA A 412 -31.56 -18.94 18.30
N VAL A 413 -30.60 -18.31 18.96
CA VAL A 413 -29.79 -17.26 18.29
C VAL A 413 -28.77 -17.86 17.33
N LEU A 414 -28.06 -18.93 17.72
CA LEU A 414 -27.03 -19.52 16.87
C LEU A 414 -27.60 -20.65 16.01
N ALA A 415 -28.13 -21.71 16.63
CA ALA A 415 -28.64 -22.84 15.86
C ALA A 415 -29.88 -23.55 16.39
N VAL A 416 -30.76 -24.01 15.50
CA VAL A 416 -31.90 -24.88 15.89
C VAL A 416 -31.43 -26.30 16.18
N LYS A 417 -30.47 -26.79 15.40
CA LYS A 417 -29.78 -28.06 15.62
C LYS A 417 -28.28 -27.83 15.51
N ALA A 418 -27.52 -28.37 16.44
CA ALA A 418 -26.07 -28.51 16.32
C ALA A 418 -25.71 -29.98 16.51
N ALA A 419 -24.70 -30.49 15.81
CA ALA A 419 -24.14 -31.82 16.00
C ALA A 419 -22.66 -31.85 15.60
N ASN A 420 -21.82 -32.53 16.39
CA ASN A 420 -20.37 -32.63 16.17
C ASN A 420 -19.69 -31.25 15.97
N THR A 421 -20.29 -30.19 16.49
CA THR A 421 -19.84 -28.81 16.25
C THR A 421 -18.82 -28.43 17.31
N THR A 422 -17.73 -27.81 16.88
CA THR A 422 -16.69 -27.28 17.78
C THR A 422 -16.76 -25.76 17.78
N MET A 423 -16.79 -25.17 18.96
CA MET A 423 -16.62 -23.72 19.13
C MET A 423 -15.48 -23.47 20.10
N GLN A 424 -14.53 -22.64 19.67
CA GLN A 424 -13.36 -22.31 20.46
C GLN A 424 -13.17 -20.79 20.53
N ASN A 425 -13.07 -20.25 21.74
CA ASN A 425 -12.86 -18.82 21.97
C ASN A 425 -13.92 -17.97 21.25
N VAL A 426 -15.19 -18.26 21.53
CA VAL A 426 -16.34 -17.55 20.94
C VAL A 426 -17.12 -16.82 22.02
N THR A 427 -17.35 -15.53 21.82
CA THR A 427 -18.05 -14.67 22.80
C THR A 427 -19.36 -14.18 22.24
N PHE A 428 -20.43 -14.23 23.03
CA PHE A 428 -21.73 -13.64 22.72
C PHE A 428 -22.02 -12.49 23.67
N ASP A 429 -21.94 -11.24 23.20
CA ASP A 429 -22.16 -10.07 24.02
C ASP A 429 -23.39 -9.28 23.58
N GLY A 430 -24.46 -9.35 24.39
CA GLY A 430 -25.74 -8.75 24.07
C GLY A 430 -26.61 -9.65 23.21
N ILE A 431 -27.39 -10.51 23.86
CA ILE A 431 -28.43 -11.33 23.22
C ILE A 431 -29.79 -10.77 23.61
N THR A 432 -30.65 -10.45 22.65
CA THR A 432 -32.04 -10.04 22.91
C THR A 432 -33.01 -10.96 22.17
N ILE A 433 -33.86 -11.68 22.91
CA ILE A 433 -34.91 -12.53 22.33
C ILE A 433 -36.29 -11.99 22.74
N ASN A 434 -37.21 -11.85 21.79
CA ASN A 434 -38.59 -11.44 22.03
C ASN A 434 -39.55 -12.39 21.30
N THR A 435 -40.37 -13.13 22.05
CA THR A 435 -41.29 -14.14 21.50
C THR A 435 -42.59 -13.56 20.93
N GLY A 436 -42.87 -12.28 21.21
CA GLY A 436 -44.01 -11.56 20.67
C GLY A 436 -45.38 -12.02 21.20
N ARG A 437 -46.46 -11.55 20.56
CA ARG A 437 -47.85 -11.78 21.02
C ARG A 437 -48.39 -13.18 20.75
N GLY A 438 -47.74 -13.94 19.87
CA GLY A 438 -48.14 -15.32 19.54
C GLY A 438 -47.77 -16.33 20.61
N ASP A 439 -46.89 -15.94 21.53
CA ASP A 439 -46.53 -16.69 22.73
C ASP A 439 -47.58 -16.43 23.82
N ASP A 440 -48.76 -17.03 23.64
CA ASP A 440 -49.96 -16.84 24.47
C ASP A 440 -50.38 -18.10 25.23
N GLY A 441 -49.52 -19.12 25.23
CA GLY A 441 -49.77 -20.42 25.85
C GLY A 441 -50.65 -21.39 25.07
N GLN A 442 -51.17 -21.01 23.89
CA GLN A 442 -51.96 -21.93 23.05
C GLN A 442 -51.07 -22.95 22.30
N ALA A 443 -49.77 -22.68 22.19
CA ALA A 443 -48.80 -23.59 21.59
C ALA A 443 -47.47 -23.55 22.33
N ARG A 444 -46.65 -24.59 22.13
CA ARG A 444 -45.34 -24.72 22.77
C ARG A 444 -44.32 -23.83 22.07
N TYR A 445 -43.68 -22.96 22.85
CA TYR A 445 -42.49 -22.21 22.47
C TYR A 445 -41.27 -22.81 23.17
N GLU A 446 -40.23 -23.13 22.42
CA GLU A 446 -38.93 -23.61 22.91
C GLU A 446 -37.85 -22.63 22.48
N ILE A 447 -37.31 -21.90 23.45
CA ILE A 447 -36.41 -20.78 23.23
C ILE A 447 -35.05 -21.10 23.84
N TYR A 448 -33.99 -20.91 23.05
CA TYR A 448 -32.61 -21.17 23.44
C TYR A 448 -31.77 -19.91 23.21
N ASP A 449 -30.91 -19.56 24.16
CA ASP A 449 -29.94 -18.47 24.01
C ASP A 449 -28.68 -18.86 23.22
N LEU A 450 -28.56 -20.13 22.79
CA LEU A 450 -27.49 -20.59 21.91
C LEU A 450 -28.01 -21.64 20.91
N PHE A 451 -28.23 -22.87 21.37
CA PHE A 451 -28.88 -23.98 20.65
C PHE A 451 -29.30 -25.09 21.63
N PRO A 452 -30.16 -26.06 21.23
CA PRO A 452 -30.53 -27.19 22.08
C PRO A 452 -29.33 -28.09 22.41
N THR A 453 -29.13 -28.41 23.69
CA THR A 453 -27.98 -29.15 24.25
C THR A 453 -27.99 -30.67 23.99
N ARG A 454 -28.25 -31.13 22.75
CA ARG A 454 -28.27 -32.57 22.42
C ARG A 454 -27.49 -32.91 21.17
N SER A 455 -26.21 -33.25 21.36
CA SER A 455 -25.29 -33.90 20.41
C SER A 455 -23.84 -33.71 20.89
N ASP A 456 -22.89 -34.44 20.31
CA ASP A 456 -21.46 -34.44 20.66
C ASP A 456 -20.74 -33.13 20.26
N ASN A 457 -21.20 -31.98 20.77
CA ASN A 457 -20.58 -30.66 20.54
C ASN A 457 -19.48 -30.37 21.56
N GLN A 458 -18.43 -29.68 21.13
CA GLN A 458 -17.30 -29.28 21.97
C GLN A 458 -17.23 -27.76 22.07
N LEU A 459 -17.39 -27.23 23.28
CA LEU A 459 -17.43 -25.81 23.56
C LEU A 459 -16.27 -25.45 24.49
N ILE A 460 -15.27 -24.77 23.95
CA ILE A 460 -14.02 -24.41 24.63
C ILE A 460 -13.95 -22.88 24.69
N ASP A 461 -13.93 -22.32 25.90
CA ASP A 461 -13.91 -20.86 26.11
C ASP A 461 -15.04 -20.12 25.38
N VAL A 462 -16.25 -20.71 25.42
CA VAL A 462 -17.47 -20.10 24.88
C VAL A 462 -18.20 -19.36 25.99
N THR A 463 -18.36 -18.05 25.85
CA THR A 463 -18.94 -17.19 26.88
C THR A 463 -20.11 -16.37 26.35
N GLY A 464 -20.99 -15.94 27.25
CA GLY A 464 -22.10 -15.07 26.91
C GLY A 464 -22.46 -14.11 28.04
N SER A 465 -22.77 -12.86 27.68
CA SER A 465 -23.10 -11.77 28.58
C SER A 465 -24.29 -10.95 28.07
N ARG A 466 -24.95 -10.22 28.98
CA ARG A 466 -26.08 -9.32 28.67
C ARG A 466 -27.20 -10.03 27.89
N VAL A 467 -27.60 -11.22 28.36
CA VAL A 467 -28.68 -12.02 27.77
C VAL A 467 -30.04 -11.56 28.32
N LYS A 468 -30.91 -11.08 27.43
CA LYS A 468 -32.26 -10.63 27.73
C LYS A 468 -33.28 -11.41 26.91
N ILE A 469 -34.15 -12.17 27.59
CA ILE A 469 -35.23 -12.92 26.96
C ILE A 469 -36.57 -12.38 27.47
N THR A 470 -37.42 -11.91 26.55
CA THR A 470 -38.80 -11.50 26.81
C THR A 470 -39.71 -12.56 26.22
N ALA A 471 -40.31 -13.37 27.08
CA ALA A 471 -41.22 -14.45 26.70
C ALA A 471 -42.39 -14.59 27.69
N SER A 472 -43.40 -15.36 27.32
CA SER A 472 -44.52 -15.68 28.20
C SER A 472 -44.10 -16.65 29.30
N ASP A 473 -44.87 -16.70 30.39
CA ASP A 473 -44.66 -17.66 31.47
C ASP A 473 -44.83 -19.13 31.02
N THR A 474 -45.40 -19.36 29.84
CA THR A 474 -45.62 -20.69 29.28
C THR A 474 -44.48 -21.15 28.34
N ALA A 475 -43.61 -20.23 27.94
CA ALA A 475 -42.47 -20.53 27.09
C ALA A 475 -41.43 -21.38 27.84
N ARG A 476 -40.88 -22.38 27.14
CA ARG A 476 -39.78 -23.19 27.66
C ARG A 476 -38.47 -22.56 27.26
N ILE A 477 -37.87 -21.82 28.18
CA ILE A 477 -36.58 -21.16 27.97
C ILE A 477 -35.48 -22.05 28.51
N THR A 478 -34.46 -22.29 27.68
CA THR A 478 -33.22 -22.97 28.09
C THR A 478 -32.07 -22.00 27.95
N HIS A 479 -31.39 -21.76 29.07
CA HIS A 479 -30.20 -20.93 29.12
C HIS A 479 -28.94 -21.79 29.06
N TYR A 480 -28.06 -21.46 28.14
CA TYR A 480 -26.69 -21.90 28.09
C TYR A 480 -25.78 -20.92 28.85
N PHE A 481 -26.10 -19.62 28.78
CA PHE A 481 -25.32 -18.58 29.43
C PHE A 481 -25.92 -18.17 30.78
N PRO A 482 -25.08 -17.70 31.73
CA PRO A 482 -25.58 -17.22 33.00
C PRO A 482 -26.50 -16.02 32.80
N VAL A 483 -27.69 -16.07 33.40
CA VAL A 483 -28.63 -14.95 33.42
C VAL A 483 -28.24 -14.00 34.54
N GLU A 484 -28.11 -12.72 34.24
CA GLU A 484 -27.83 -11.70 35.25
C GLU A 484 -29.01 -11.66 36.24
N ALA A 485 -28.73 -11.92 37.53
CA ALA A 485 -29.76 -11.90 38.55
C ALA A 485 -30.34 -10.48 38.66
N PRO A 486 -31.67 -10.31 38.78
CA PRO A 486 -32.24 -8.99 39.00
C PRO A 486 -31.63 -8.38 40.28
N PRO A 487 -31.37 -7.06 40.31
CA PRO A 487 -30.85 -6.42 41.50
C PRO A 487 -31.78 -6.72 42.67
N VAL A 488 -31.23 -7.31 43.73
CA VAL A 488 -31.97 -7.65 44.95
C VAL A 488 -32.57 -6.35 45.48
N ALA A 489 -33.88 -6.22 45.43
CA ALA A 489 -34.57 -5.08 46.01
C ALA A 489 -34.24 -5.03 47.50
N GLU A 490 -33.50 -4.01 47.93
CA GLU A 490 -33.26 -3.75 49.35
C GLU A 490 -34.63 -3.64 50.05
N MET A 491 -34.93 -4.61 50.92
CA MET A 491 -36.08 -4.52 51.81
C MET A 491 -35.95 -3.24 52.64
N PRO A 492 -36.99 -2.39 52.73
CA PRO A 492 -36.93 -1.22 53.58
C PRO A 492 -36.69 -1.68 55.02
N ALA A 493 -35.62 -1.15 55.62
CA ALA A 493 -35.27 -1.42 57.00
C ALA A 493 -36.48 -1.12 57.89
N SER A 494 -36.94 -2.16 58.58
CA SER A 494 -37.92 -2.10 59.66
C SER A 494 -37.41 -1.12 60.71
N THR A 495 -37.92 0.13 60.69
CA THR A 495 -37.79 1.03 61.83
C THR A 495 -38.74 0.56 62.91
N ASP A 496 -38.26 -0.39 63.70
CA ASP A 496 -38.83 -0.71 64.99
C ASP A 496 -37.76 -0.40 66.03
N GLN A 497 -37.95 0.69 66.77
CA GLN A 497 -37.27 0.91 68.04
C GLN A 497 -38.24 1.57 69.04
N PRO A 498 -38.08 1.24 70.33
CA PRO A 498 -39.15 1.11 71.33
C PRO A 498 -39.67 2.42 71.94
#